data_AF-A0A847BG27-F1
#
_entry.id   AF-A0A847BG27-F1
#
_cell.length_a   1.000
_cell.length_b   1.000
_cell.length_c   1.000
_cell.angle_alpha   90.00
_cell.angle_beta   90.00
_cell.angle_gamma   90.00
#
_symmetry.space_group_name_H-M   'P 1'
#
loop_
_entity.id
_entity.type
_entity.pdbx_description
1 polymer ?
#
loop_
_entity_poly.entity_id
_entity_poly.type
_entity_poly.pdbx_seq_one_letter_code
_entity_poly.pdbx_strand_id
1 'polypeptide(L)'
;MKGRNMTRWRDPAKDPRQEAKSNLITAEGAARLRGILDHLSRVKRPALSAKVGEAAALGDRSENADYTYNKKELNRVIARIRY
;
A
#
# COMPACT_ATOMS: atom_id res chain seq x y z
N MET A 1 5.03 -33.66 -11.49
CA MET A 1 4.71 -32.48 -10.64
C MET A 1 5.26 -31.23 -11.33
N LYS A 2 4.39 -30.31 -11.76
CA LYS A 2 4.77 -29.09 -12.51
C LYS A 2 5.63 -28.17 -11.64
N GLY A 3 6.74 -27.70 -12.20
CA GLY A 3 7.80 -26.95 -11.52
C GLY A 3 7.32 -25.65 -10.90
N ARG A 4 7.93 -25.34 -9.74
CA ARG A 4 7.82 -24.08 -9.00
C ARG A 4 8.24 -22.92 -9.91
N ASN A 5 7.47 -21.83 -9.89
CA ASN A 5 7.76 -20.56 -10.57
C ASN A 5 9.13 -20.00 -10.17
N MET A 6 10.20 -20.41 -10.84
CA MET A 6 11.48 -19.71 -10.78
C MET A 6 11.41 -18.58 -11.81
N THR A 7 11.16 -17.36 -11.36
CA THR A 7 11.36 -16.17 -12.18
C THR A 7 12.78 -16.22 -12.72
N ARG A 8 12.94 -16.49 -14.02
CA ARG A 8 14.24 -16.53 -14.67
C ARG A 8 14.90 -15.17 -14.43
N TRP A 9 16.12 -15.18 -13.87
CA TRP A 9 16.90 -13.95 -13.71
C TRP A 9 16.94 -13.22 -15.05
N ARG A 10 16.48 -11.97 -15.05
CA ARG A 10 16.50 -11.08 -16.21
C ARG A 10 17.60 -10.06 -15.97
N ASP A 11 18.44 -9.89 -16.98
CA ASP A 11 19.43 -8.83 -17.02
C ASP A 11 18.73 -7.46 -16.87
N PRO A 12 18.96 -6.72 -15.76
CA PRO A 12 18.31 -5.43 -15.53
C PRO A 12 18.57 -4.41 -16.65
N ALA A 13 19.68 -4.53 -17.38
CA ALA A 13 20.01 -3.64 -18.49
C ALA A 13 19.13 -3.86 -19.73
N LYS A 14 18.41 -4.99 -19.80
CA LYS A 14 17.59 -5.40 -20.96
C LYS A 14 16.12 -5.64 -20.61
N ASP A 15 15.69 -5.38 -19.37
CA ASP A 15 14.29 -5.53 -18.98
C ASP A 15 13.51 -4.25 -19.32
N PRO A 16 12.56 -4.27 -20.28
CA PRO A 16 11.78 -3.09 -20.67
C PRO A 16 10.93 -2.54 -19.52
N ARG A 17 10.78 -3.26 -18.40
CA ARG A 17 10.10 -2.74 -17.20
C ARG A 17 10.92 -1.71 -16.43
N GLN A 18 12.23 -1.67 -16.65
CA GLN A 18 13.15 -0.72 -16.03
C GLN A 18 13.23 0.60 -16.81
N GLU A 19 12.64 0.65 -18.01
CA GLU A 19 12.56 1.89 -18.79
C GLU A 19 11.76 2.96 -18.03
N ALA A 20 12.21 4.21 -18.14
CA ALA A 20 11.56 5.34 -17.51
C ALA A 20 10.13 5.50 -18.06
N LYS A 21 9.15 5.48 -17.17
CA LYS A 21 7.75 5.69 -17.53
C LYS A 21 7.47 7.19 -17.66
N SER A 22 6.64 7.56 -18.62
CA SER A 22 6.16 8.94 -18.73
C SER A 22 5.15 9.25 -17.63
N ASN A 23 5.14 10.51 -17.17
CA ASN A 23 4.19 11.01 -16.17
C ASN A 23 2.87 11.50 -16.80
N LEU A 24 2.61 11.16 -18.06
CA LEU A 24 1.43 11.60 -18.79
C LEU A 24 0.24 10.69 -18.45
N ILE A 25 -0.89 11.31 -18.09
CA ILE A 25 -2.14 10.60 -17.78
C ILE A 25 -3.32 11.38 -18.37
N THR A 26 -4.45 10.69 -18.58
CA THR A 26 -5.69 11.34 -18.97
C THR A 26 -6.27 12.18 -17.83
N ALA A 27 -7.06 13.20 -18.17
CA ALA A 27 -7.73 14.04 -17.16
C ALA A 27 -8.67 13.24 -16.25
N GLU A 28 -9.41 12.28 -16.82
CA GLU A 28 -10.26 11.35 -16.06
C GLU A 28 -9.44 10.50 -15.07
N GLY A 29 -8.30 9.98 -15.53
CA GLY A 29 -7.38 9.22 -14.69
C GLY A 29 -6.83 10.05 -13.53
N ALA A 30 -6.45 11.30 -13.79
CA ALA A 30 -6.01 12.24 -12.77
C ALA A 30 -7.11 12.53 -11.72
N ALA A 31 -8.34 12.79 -12.17
CA ALA A 31 -9.49 13.03 -11.28
C ALA A 31 -9.77 11.81 -10.39
N ARG A 32 -9.75 10.61 -10.97
CA ARG A 32 -9.91 9.35 -10.22
C ARG A 32 -8.83 9.16 -9.17
N LEU A 33 -7.55 9.35 -9.53
CA LEU A 33 -6.44 9.21 -8.59
C LEU A 33 -6.51 10.24 -7.47
N ARG A 34 -6.94 11.47 -7.77
CA ARG A 34 -7.18 12.51 -6.77
C ARG A 34 -8.27 12.10 -5.78
N GLY A 35 -9.39 11.58 -6.27
CA GLY A 35 -10.47 11.07 -5.42
C GLY A 35 -10.03 9.90 -4.52
N ILE A 36 -9.22 8.99 -5.05
CA ILE A 36 -8.63 7.88 -4.26
C ILE A 36 -7.71 8.45 -3.17
N LEU A 37 -6.82 9.39 -3.52
CA LEU A 37 -5.91 10.03 -2.57
C LEU A 37 -6.67 10.73 -1.44
N ASP A 38 -7.71 11.51 -1.79
CA ASP A 38 -8.53 12.22 -0.81
C ASP A 38 -9.23 11.25 0.14
N HIS A 39 -9.82 10.17 -0.38
CA HIS A 39 -10.43 9.13 0.44
C HIS A 39 -9.41 8.46 1.37
N LEU A 40 -8.25 8.06 0.85
CA LEU A 40 -7.22 7.40 1.65
C LEU A 40 -6.69 8.30 2.77
N SER A 41 -6.46 9.58 2.46
CA SER A 41 -5.88 10.55 3.39
C SER A 41 -6.87 11.05 4.45
N ARG A 42 -8.11 11.36 4.05
CA ARG A 42 -9.11 12.00 4.91
C ARG A 42 -10.03 11.02 5.63
N VAL A 43 -10.23 9.83 5.07
CA VAL A 43 -11.19 8.85 5.62
C VAL A 43 -10.45 7.63 6.14
N LYS A 44 -9.74 6.91 5.27
CA LYS A 44 -9.22 5.58 5.61
C LYS A 44 -8.05 5.63 6.60
N ARG A 45 -7.07 6.51 6.38
CA ARG A 45 -5.89 6.64 7.25
C ARG A 45 -6.26 7.06 8.68
N PRO A 46 -7.10 8.10 8.91
CA PRO A 46 -7.51 8.47 10.27
C PRO A 46 -8.28 7.34 10.97
N ALA A 47 -9.21 6.68 10.28
CA ALA A 47 -9.97 5.57 10.84
C ALA A 47 -9.07 4.39 11.28
N LEU A 48 -8.08 4.02 10.45
CA LEU A 48 -7.11 2.99 10.83
C LEU A 48 -6.21 3.45 11.98
N SER A 49 -5.81 4.72 12.02
CA SER A 49 -5.02 5.26 13.13
C SER A 49 -5.78 5.19 14.46
N ALA A 50 -7.08 5.50 14.45
CA ALA A 50 -7.94 5.37 15.63
C ALA A 50 -7.99 3.91 16.11
N LYS A 51 -8.29 2.96 15.21
CA LYS A 51 -8.30 1.53 15.53
C LYS A 51 -6.98 1.00 16.08
N VAL A 52 -5.85 1.46 15.55
CA VAL A 52 -4.53 1.12 16.09
C VAL A 52 -4.36 1.66 17.50
N GLY A 53 -4.81 2.88 17.77
CA GLY A 53 -4.80 3.49 19.10
C GLY A 53 -5.67 2.73 20.10
N GLU A 54 -6.90 2.37 19.70
CA GLU A 54 -7.83 1.54 20.49
C GLU A 54 -7.21 0.18 20.81
N ALA A 55 -6.70 -0.53 19.80
CA ALA A 55 -6.04 -1.83 20.00
C ALA A 55 -4.80 -1.73 20.90
N ALA A 56 -4.04 -0.63 20.80
CA ALA A 56 -2.88 -0.39 21.66
C ALA A 56 -3.25 -0.07 23.11
N ALA A 57 -4.49 0.35 23.39
CA ALA A 57 -4.99 0.61 24.74
C ALA A 57 -5.52 -0.66 25.44
N LEU A 58 -5.86 -1.71 24.66
CA LEU A 58 -6.51 -2.92 25.16
C LEU A 58 -5.54 -4.01 25.65
N GLY A 59 -4.21 -3.80 25.60
CA GLY A 59 -3.25 -4.77 26.13
C GLY A 59 -1.86 -4.69 25.48
N ASP A 60 -1.09 -5.78 25.60
CA ASP A 60 0.21 -5.87 24.94
C ASP A 60 0.06 -5.91 23.41
N ARG A 61 0.83 -5.04 22.75
CA ARG A 61 0.88 -4.89 21.30
C ARG A 61 1.43 -6.13 20.60
N SER A 62 2.23 -6.93 21.29
CA SER A 62 2.84 -8.14 20.71
C SER A 62 1.85 -9.31 20.60
N GLU A 63 0.91 -9.40 21.53
CA GLU A 63 -0.10 -10.46 21.60
C GLU A 63 -1.42 -10.05 20.93
N ASN A 64 -1.69 -8.75 20.81
CA ASN A 64 -2.92 -8.24 20.22
C ASN A 64 -2.90 -8.37 18.67
N ALA A 65 -3.71 -9.32 18.16
CA ALA A 65 -3.89 -9.54 16.74
C ALA A 65 -4.47 -8.32 15.99
N ASP A 66 -5.40 -7.59 16.62
CA ASP A 66 -6.01 -6.39 16.03
C ASP A 66 -5.00 -5.27 15.86
N TYR A 67 -4.09 -5.09 16.83
CA TYR A 67 -3.02 -4.11 16.70
C TYR A 67 -2.13 -4.45 15.50
N THR A 68 -1.69 -5.70 15.40
CA THR A 68 -0.80 -6.15 14.32
C THR A 68 -1.46 -5.98 12.95
N TYR A 69 -2.72 -6.39 12.81
CA TYR A 69 -3.47 -6.26 11.56
C TYR A 69 -3.70 -4.80 11.18
N ASN A 70 -4.27 -4.00 12.08
CA ASN A 70 -4.59 -2.60 11.81
C ASN A 70 -3.32 -1.79 11.52
N LYS A 71 -2.20 -2.10 12.18
CA LYS A 71 -0.91 -1.45 11.91
C LYS A 71 -0.39 -1.79 10.52
N LYS A 72 -0.51 -3.05 10.08
CA LYS A 72 -0.14 -3.48 8.73
C LYS A 72 -0.98 -2.78 7.67
N GLU A 73 -2.28 -2.67 7.87
CA GLU A 73 -3.18 -1.96 6.95
C GLU A 73 -2.89 -0.45 6.92
N LEU A 74 -2.63 0.18 8.07
CA LEU A 74 -2.24 1.58 8.16
C LEU A 74 -0.98 1.85 7.32
N ASN A 75 0.04 1.00 7.45
CA ASN A 75 1.28 1.12 6.68
C ASN A 75 1.05 0.96 5.18
N ARG A 76 0.18 0.03 4.76
CA ARG A 76 -0.21 -0.12 3.34
C ARG A 76 -0.89 1.13 2.79
N VAL A 77 -1.79 1.73 3.57
CA VAL A 77 -2.47 2.98 3.18
C VAL A 77 -1.47 4.13 3.06
N ILE A 78 -0.56 4.28 4.02
CA ILE A 78 0.50 5.31 3.97
C ILE A 78 1.40 5.11 2.75
N ALA A 79 1.81 3.87 2.46
CA ALA A 79 2.61 3.56 1.29
C ALA A 79 1.87 3.91 -0.02
N ARG A 80 0.56 3.65 -0.08
CA ARG A 80 -0.27 3.99 -1.24
C ARG A 80 -0.52 5.49 -1.40
N ILE A 81 -0.53 6.26 -0.32
CA ILE A 81 -0.61 7.72 -0.37
C ILE A 81 0.69 8.32 -0.91
N ARG A 82 1.83 7.74 -0.55
CA ARG A 82 3.15 8.20 -0.98
C ARG A 82 3.42 7.95 -2.47
N TYR A 83 2.90 6.84 -3.00
CA TYR A 83 3.08 6.42 -4.40
C TYR A 83 2.03 7.04 -5.32
#